data_AF-A0A7C0UHB8-F1
#
_entry.id   AF-A0A7C0UHB8-F1
#
_cell.length_a   1.000
_cell.length_b   1.000
_cell.length_c   1.000
_cell.angle_alpha   90.00
_cell.angle_beta   90.00
_cell.angle_gamma   90.00
#
_symmetry.space_group_name_H-M   'P 1'
#
loop_
_entity.id
_entity.type
_entity.pdbx_description
1 polymer ?
#
loop_
_entity_poly.entity_id
_entity_poly.type
_entity_poly.pdbx_seq_one_letter_code
_entity_poly.pdbx_strand_id
1 'polypeptide(L)'
;SPDVCRRAEKNLPEVICGDIEEIDLPFDEGYFDCLILADILEHLRTPLSTLKKLRKYLSDSGVVVASIPNVRYHGIINMLVEGHWKYEDHGILDKTHLRFFTRKEIESLFAEAGFEITGITANIDPAYNSLSDPLSGEISFGRVSLSGLSPEELRDLFVFQYLLKAEKTGVEVLRLNDAVKTAIGAGNPAGAKKELEEYLVLHPADTDVLFRYAEVCCKLGLVDKAGETLEKILIFEPDREDALELKRIVEKACKE
;
A
#
# COMPACT_ATOMS: atom_id res chain seq x y z
N SER A 1 3.97 -28.42 -4.40
CA SER A 1 4.27 -29.84 -4.07
C SER A 1 2.97 -30.64 -4.02
N PRO A 2 2.80 -31.69 -4.85
CA PRO A 2 1.56 -32.49 -4.89
C PRO A 2 1.17 -33.11 -3.53
N ASP A 3 2.14 -33.53 -2.73
CA ASP A 3 1.89 -34.12 -1.41
C ASP A 3 1.31 -33.12 -0.41
N VAL A 4 1.78 -31.87 -0.47
CA VAL A 4 1.26 -30.77 0.36
C VAL A 4 -0.16 -30.42 -0.05
N CYS A 5 -0.43 -30.34 -1.36
CA CYS A 5 -1.79 -30.11 -1.88
C CYS A 5 -2.78 -31.18 -1.38
N ARG A 6 -2.43 -32.47 -1.49
CA ARG A 6 -3.26 -33.59 -1.00
C ARG A 6 -3.53 -33.55 0.51
N ARG A 7 -2.62 -32.99 1.30
CA ARG A 7 -2.83 -32.78 2.74
C ARG A 7 -3.74 -31.59 3.01
N ALA A 8 -3.61 -30.52 2.23
CA ALA A 8 -4.43 -29.32 2.34
C ALA A 8 -5.90 -29.60 1.99
N GLU A 9 -6.16 -30.45 1.00
CA GLU A 9 -7.51 -30.87 0.57
C GLU A 9 -8.35 -31.49 1.70
N LYS A 10 -7.71 -31.96 2.77
CA LYS A 10 -8.41 -32.51 3.94
C LYS A 10 -8.98 -31.44 4.88
N ASN A 11 -8.51 -30.20 4.76
CA ASN A 11 -8.79 -29.11 5.70
C ASN A 11 -9.34 -27.85 5.01
N LEU A 12 -9.19 -27.74 3.69
CA LEU A 12 -9.62 -26.58 2.90
C LEU A 12 -10.74 -26.98 1.93
N PRO A 13 -11.72 -26.10 1.66
CA PRO A 13 -12.84 -26.39 0.76
C PRO A 13 -12.39 -26.53 -0.69
N GLU A 14 -11.34 -25.81 -1.08
CA GLU A 14 -10.79 -25.83 -2.43
C GLU A 14 -9.26 -25.71 -2.37
N VAL A 15 -8.57 -26.49 -3.20
CA VAL A 15 -7.11 -26.48 -3.31
C VAL A 15 -6.74 -26.54 -4.79
N ILE A 16 -6.01 -25.53 -5.25
CA ILE A 16 -5.43 -25.49 -6.59
C ILE A 16 -3.95 -25.80 -6.47
N CYS A 17 -3.52 -26.92 -7.06
CA CYS A 17 -2.11 -27.32 -7.04
C CYS A 17 -1.41 -26.85 -8.31
N GLY A 18 -0.54 -25.85 -8.19
CA GLY A 18 0.23 -25.32 -9.32
C GLY A 18 1.29 -24.29 -8.88
N ASP A 19 2.11 -23.86 -9.83
CA ASP A 19 2.98 -22.69 -9.65
C ASP A 19 2.14 -21.42 -9.85
N ILE A 20 2.07 -20.56 -8.84
CA ILE A 20 1.29 -19.33 -8.89
C ILE A 20 1.78 -18.35 -9.97
N GLU A 21 3.06 -18.42 -10.37
CA GLU A 21 3.59 -17.61 -11.46
C GLU A 21 3.01 -18.03 -12.81
N GLU A 22 2.69 -19.31 -12.99
CA GLU A 22 2.33 -19.90 -14.29
C GLU A 22 0.83 -20.25 -14.42
N ILE A 23 0.18 -20.64 -13.32
CA ILE A 23 -1.19 -21.18 -13.37
C ILE A 23 -2.26 -20.10 -13.58
N ASP A 24 -3.20 -20.32 -14.47
CA ASP A 24 -4.40 -19.48 -14.55
C ASP A 24 -5.38 -19.85 -13.44
N LEU A 25 -5.85 -18.84 -12.70
CA LEU A 25 -6.77 -19.05 -11.59
C LEU A 25 -8.22 -19.00 -12.10
N PRO A 26 -9.07 -19.99 -11.76
CA PRO A 26 -10.44 -20.10 -12.27
C PRO A 26 -11.42 -19.23 -11.47
N PHE A 27 -11.04 -18.01 -11.14
CA PHE A 27 -11.85 -17.07 -10.35
C PHE A 27 -12.17 -15.82 -11.17
N ASP A 28 -13.33 -15.23 -10.90
CA ASP A 28 -13.70 -13.95 -11.50
C ASP A 28 -12.85 -12.80 -10.93
N GLU A 29 -12.81 -11.68 -11.63
CA GLU A 29 -12.22 -10.46 -11.08
C GLU A 29 -12.96 -10.05 -9.81
N GLY A 30 -12.22 -9.65 -8.77
CA GLY A 30 -12.80 -9.26 -7.49
C GLY A 30 -13.36 -10.38 -6.61
N TYR A 31 -13.04 -11.65 -6.91
CA TYR A 31 -13.59 -12.81 -6.20
C TYR A 31 -13.21 -12.89 -4.70
N PHE A 32 -12.01 -12.44 -4.30
CA PHE A 32 -11.50 -12.59 -2.94
C PHE A 32 -11.54 -11.28 -2.15
N ASP A 33 -12.07 -11.32 -0.93
CA ASP A 33 -11.96 -10.20 0.02
C ASP A 33 -10.63 -10.19 0.78
N CYS A 34 -9.89 -11.30 0.78
CA CYS A 34 -8.60 -11.39 1.44
C CYS A 34 -7.66 -12.32 0.68
N LEU A 35 -6.44 -11.86 0.43
CA LEU A 35 -5.34 -12.67 -0.09
C LEU A 35 -4.25 -12.79 0.98
N ILE A 36 -3.87 -14.02 1.33
CA ILE A 36 -2.80 -14.30 2.31
C ILE A 36 -1.56 -14.78 1.55
N LEU A 37 -0.49 -13.98 1.60
CA LEU A 37 0.81 -14.25 1.00
C LEU A 37 1.83 -14.50 2.12
N ALA A 38 1.70 -15.65 2.77
CA ALA A 38 2.56 -16.03 3.88
C ALA A 38 3.85 -16.67 3.35
N ASP A 39 4.99 -15.98 3.53
CA ASP A 39 6.34 -16.50 3.29
C ASP A 39 6.48 -17.08 1.87
N ILE A 40 6.05 -16.30 0.88
CA ILE A 40 6.02 -16.74 -0.53
C ILE A 40 6.74 -15.79 -1.48
N LEU A 41 6.69 -14.47 -1.26
CA LEU A 41 7.19 -13.48 -2.23
C LEU A 41 8.71 -13.60 -2.47
N GLU A 42 9.45 -14.00 -1.46
CA GLU A 42 10.88 -14.29 -1.46
C GLU A 42 11.24 -15.55 -2.25
N HIS A 43 10.29 -16.48 -2.44
CA HIS A 43 10.47 -17.70 -3.22
C HIS A 43 10.09 -17.52 -4.70
N LEU A 44 9.46 -16.41 -5.08
CA LEU A 44 9.02 -16.17 -6.46
C LEU A 44 10.16 -15.63 -7.33
N ARG A 45 10.15 -16.03 -8.61
CA ARG A 45 11.07 -15.45 -9.61
C ARG A 45 10.67 -14.01 -9.92
N THR A 46 9.37 -13.75 -10.05
CA THR A 46 8.78 -12.46 -10.45
C THR A 46 7.66 -12.04 -9.49
N PRO A 47 7.98 -11.63 -8.24
CA PRO A 47 6.98 -11.27 -7.24
C PRO A 47 6.07 -10.12 -7.69
N LEU A 48 6.60 -9.12 -8.38
CA LEU A 48 5.82 -7.99 -8.92
C LEU A 48 4.73 -8.45 -9.89
N SER A 49 5.09 -9.31 -10.86
CA SER A 49 4.13 -9.86 -11.83
C SER A 49 3.05 -10.68 -11.15
N THR A 50 3.43 -11.46 -10.13
CA THR A 50 2.50 -12.26 -9.34
C THR A 50 1.53 -11.37 -8.55
N LEU A 51 2.01 -10.32 -7.88
CA LEU A 51 1.16 -9.36 -7.19
C LEU A 51 0.18 -8.67 -8.14
N LYS A 52 0.63 -8.24 -9.33
CA LYS A 52 -0.23 -7.64 -10.36
C LYS A 52 -1.30 -8.61 -10.87
N LYS A 53 -0.95 -9.88 -11.06
CA LYS A 53 -1.88 -10.95 -11.43
C LYS A 53 -2.94 -11.15 -10.34
N LEU A 54 -2.49 -11.29 -9.08
CA LEU A 54 -3.36 -11.51 -7.93
C LEU A 54 -4.27 -10.32 -7.63
N ARG A 55 -3.81 -9.10 -7.88
CA ARG A 55 -4.61 -7.88 -7.71
C ARG A 55 -5.94 -7.91 -8.44
N LYS A 56 -6.03 -8.57 -9.60
CA LYS A 56 -7.27 -8.68 -10.39
C LYS A 56 -8.36 -9.46 -9.65
N TYR A 57 -7.96 -10.48 -8.90
CA TYR A 57 -8.89 -11.35 -8.17
C TYR A 57 -9.25 -10.81 -6.79
N LEU A 58 -8.57 -9.77 -6.29
CA LEU A 58 -8.93 -9.11 -5.05
C LEU A 58 -10.13 -8.18 -5.28
N SER A 59 -11.13 -8.18 -4.39
CA SER A 59 -12.25 -7.24 -4.43
C SER A 59 -11.78 -5.80 -4.18
N ASP A 60 -12.59 -4.80 -4.51
CA ASP A 60 -12.24 -3.39 -4.26
C ASP A 60 -12.26 -3.05 -2.77
N SER A 61 -12.96 -3.84 -1.95
CA SER A 61 -12.88 -3.80 -0.49
C SER A 61 -11.85 -4.76 0.11
N GLY A 62 -11.17 -5.52 -0.74
CA GLY A 62 -10.33 -6.61 -0.30
C GLY A 62 -8.96 -6.16 0.22
N VAL A 63 -8.34 -7.02 1.02
CA VAL A 63 -7.03 -6.78 1.63
C VAL A 63 -6.02 -7.86 1.25
N VAL A 64 -4.75 -7.49 1.19
CA VAL A 64 -3.63 -8.42 1.12
C VAL A 64 -2.96 -8.45 2.50
N VAL A 65 -2.71 -9.63 3.03
CA VAL A 65 -1.87 -9.84 4.21
C VAL A 65 -0.63 -10.61 3.78
N ALA A 66 0.56 -10.07 4.04
CA ALA A 66 1.81 -10.70 3.64
C ALA A 66 2.85 -10.72 4.77
N SER A 67 3.65 -11.79 4.83
CA SER A 67 4.84 -11.90 5.67
C SER A 67 6.08 -11.93 4.78
N ILE A 68 7.08 -11.08 5.06
CA ILE A 68 8.26 -10.92 4.21
C ILE A 68 9.53 -10.75 5.07
N PRO A 69 10.57 -11.58 4.86
CA PRO A 69 11.80 -11.50 5.63
C PRO A 69 12.59 -10.21 5.32
N ASN A 70 13.28 -9.69 6.34
CA ASN A 70 14.08 -8.48 6.23
C ASN A 70 15.58 -8.81 6.09
N VAL A 71 16.15 -8.57 4.91
CA VAL A 71 17.60 -8.79 4.68
C VAL A 71 18.48 -7.76 5.39
N ARG A 72 17.90 -6.65 5.87
CA ARG A 72 18.59 -5.62 6.67
C ARG A 72 18.76 -6.01 8.14
N TYR A 73 18.29 -7.18 8.55
CA TYR A 73 18.48 -7.71 9.90
C TYR A 73 19.97 -7.72 10.31
N HIS A 74 20.28 -7.28 11.53
CA HIS A 74 21.64 -7.05 12.03
C HIS A 74 22.53 -8.29 11.92
N GLY A 75 21.96 -9.49 12.12
CA GLY A 75 22.69 -10.75 11.97
C GLY A 75 23.18 -10.99 10.54
N ILE A 76 22.43 -10.55 9.52
CA ILE A 76 22.85 -10.63 8.12
C ILE A 76 23.97 -9.62 7.82
N ILE A 77 23.85 -8.40 8.33
CA ILE A 77 24.88 -7.37 8.16
C ILE A 77 26.19 -7.82 8.82
N ASN A 78 26.12 -8.35 10.04
CA ASN A 78 27.28 -8.90 10.72
C ASN A 78 27.91 -10.05 9.93
N MET A 79 27.09 -11.00 9.43
CA MET A 79 27.55 -12.10 8.59
C MET A 79 28.31 -11.60 7.35
N LEU A 80 27.77 -10.59 6.67
CA LEU A 80 28.41 -9.96 5.50
C LEU A 80 29.77 -9.36 5.84
N VAL A 81 29.89 -8.67 6.97
CA VAL A 81 31.16 -8.07 7.42
C VAL A 81 32.20 -9.11 7.82
N GLU A 82 31.75 -10.29 8.27
CA GLU A 82 32.60 -11.48 8.44
C GLU A 82 32.98 -12.18 7.12
N GLY A 83 32.50 -11.67 5.97
CA GLY A 83 32.85 -12.20 4.65
C GLY A 83 32.00 -13.41 4.22
N HIS A 84 30.80 -13.54 4.79
CA HIS A 84 29.90 -14.65 4.53
C HIS A 84 28.57 -14.21 3.90
N TRP A 85 28.02 -15.08 3.04
CA TRP A 85 26.63 -15.05 2.57
C TRP A 85 26.13 -16.50 2.55
N LYS A 86 25.86 -17.03 3.73
CA LYS A 86 25.62 -18.45 3.92
C LYS A 86 24.13 -18.72 3.89
N TYR A 87 23.68 -19.44 2.86
CA TYR A 87 22.34 -19.99 2.83
C TYR A 87 22.17 -21.06 3.91
N GLU A 88 20.98 -21.11 4.49
CA GLU A 88 20.58 -22.05 5.54
C GLU A 88 19.34 -22.85 5.13
N ASP A 89 18.94 -23.81 5.96
CA ASP A 89 17.73 -24.61 5.72
C ASP A 89 16.44 -23.89 6.12
N HIS A 90 16.54 -22.74 6.79
CA HIS A 90 15.44 -21.88 7.21
C HIS A 90 15.94 -20.46 7.53
N GLY A 91 15.03 -19.52 7.73
CA GLY A 91 15.33 -18.15 8.13
C GLY A 91 15.49 -17.19 6.96
N ILE A 92 16.07 -16.01 7.20
CA ILE A 92 16.14 -14.93 6.20
C ILE A 92 16.92 -15.35 4.94
N LEU A 93 17.97 -16.17 5.11
CA LEU A 93 18.77 -16.75 4.02
C LEU A 93 18.43 -18.23 3.78
N ASP A 94 17.16 -18.63 3.87
CA ASP A 94 16.74 -19.96 3.43
C ASP A 94 17.22 -20.19 1.98
N LYS A 95 17.81 -21.36 1.72
CA LYS A 95 18.36 -21.76 0.42
C LYS A 95 17.35 -21.75 -0.73
N THR A 96 16.05 -21.70 -0.42
CA THR A 96 14.97 -21.61 -1.40
C THR A 96 14.51 -20.18 -1.67
N HIS A 97 15.04 -19.17 -0.98
CA HIS A 97 14.79 -17.76 -1.28
C HIS A 97 15.54 -17.32 -2.54
N LEU A 98 14.81 -16.71 -3.47
CA LEU A 98 15.30 -16.15 -4.74
C LEU A 98 15.37 -14.62 -4.71
N ARG A 99 14.70 -13.99 -3.76
CA ARG A 99 14.59 -12.54 -3.59
C ARG A 99 14.82 -12.17 -2.13
N PHE A 100 15.41 -11.00 -1.92
CA PHE A 100 15.71 -10.45 -0.61
C PHE A 100 15.21 -9.02 -0.55
N PHE A 101 14.53 -8.66 0.55
CA PHE A 101 13.87 -7.38 0.66
C PHE A 101 14.33 -6.62 1.90
N THR A 102 14.48 -5.31 1.75
CA THR A 102 14.42 -4.37 2.88
C THR A 102 13.01 -3.78 2.93
N ARG A 103 12.64 -3.11 4.02
CA ARG A 103 11.34 -2.44 4.13
C ARG A 103 11.02 -1.53 2.93
N LYS A 104 11.97 -0.72 2.49
CA LYS A 104 11.77 0.19 1.35
C LYS A 104 11.50 -0.55 0.05
N GLU A 105 12.16 -1.68 -0.16
CA GLU A 105 11.92 -2.53 -1.35
C GLU A 105 10.56 -3.22 -1.29
N ILE A 106 10.06 -3.56 -0.09
CA ILE A 106 8.69 -4.05 0.10
C ILE A 106 7.69 -2.96 -0.27
N GLU A 107 7.87 -1.75 0.26
CA GLU A 107 7.01 -0.60 -0.02
C GLU A 107 6.98 -0.29 -1.53
N SER A 108 8.13 -0.27 -2.20
CA SER A 108 8.21 -0.10 -3.67
C SER A 108 7.50 -1.22 -4.42
N LEU A 109 7.76 -2.48 -4.06
CA LEU A 109 7.15 -3.64 -4.71
C LEU A 109 5.61 -3.58 -4.68
N PHE A 110 5.04 -3.24 -3.53
CA PHE A 110 3.59 -3.12 -3.37
C PHE A 110 3.02 -1.91 -4.13
N ALA A 111 3.68 -0.76 -4.04
CA ALA A 111 3.29 0.44 -4.79
C ALA A 111 3.29 0.19 -6.31
N GLU A 112 4.36 -0.40 -6.84
CA GLU A 112 4.47 -0.75 -8.26
C GLU A 112 3.46 -1.80 -8.70
N ALA A 113 3.01 -2.66 -7.77
CA ALA A 113 1.94 -3.62 -8.01
C ALA A 113 0.53 -3.00 -7.97
N GLY A 114 0.39 -1.72 -7.61
CA GLY A 114 -0.89 -1.03 -7.50
C GLY A 114 -1.59 -1.28 -6.15
N PHE A 115 -0.81 -1.49 -5.10
CA PHE A 115 -1.28 -1.58 -3.72
C PHE A 115 -0.74 -0.43 -2.86
N GLU A 116 -1.50 -0.09 -1.84
CA GLU A 116 -1.11 0.81 -0.77
C GLU A 116 -1.01 0.02 0.53
N ILE A 117 0.12 0.14 1.24
CA ILE A 117 0.31 -0.52 2.54
C ILE A 117 -0.42 0.31 3.60
N THR A 118 -1.49 -0.24 4.16
CA THR A 118 -2.33 0.44 5.17
C THR A 118 -1.92 0.10 6.60
N GLY A 119 -1.05 -0.90 6.78
CA GLY A 119 -0.46 -1.22 8.08
C GLY A 119 0.75 -2.11 7.95
N ILE A 120 1.75 -1.89 8.81
CA ILE A 120 2.94 -2.71 8.90
C ILE A 120 3.28 -2.97 10.38
N THR A 121 3.48 -4.22 10.71
CA THR A 121 4.04 -4.68 11.99
C THR A 121 5.20 -5.63 11.72
N ALA A 122 5.85 -6.14 12.76
CA ALA A 122 7.08 -6.91 12.60
C ALA A 122 7.30 -7.92 13.73
N ASN A 123 7.94 -9.03 13.37
CA ASN A 123 8.60 -9.92 14.31
C ASN A 123 9.99 -9.36 14.62
N ILE A 124 10.18 -8.88 15.85
CA ILE A 124 11.41 -8.21 16.30
C ILE A 124 12.22 -9.18 17.14
N ASP A 125 13.52 -9.17 16.94
CA ASP A 125 14.48 -9.84 17.81
C ASP A 125 14.39 -9.32 19.25
N PRO A 126 14.15 -10.19 20.24
CA PRO A 126 14.13 -9.83 21.66
C PRO A 126 15.39 -9.10 22.13
N ALA A 127 16.53 -9.24 21.44
CA ALA A 127 17.75 -8.49 21.71
C ALA A 127 17.53 -6.96 21.66
N TYR A 128 16.58 -6.48 20.85
CA TYR A 128 16.20 -5.05 20.81
C TYR A 128 15.77 -4.52 22.19
N ASN A 129 15.03 -5.32 22.96
CA ASN A 129 14.55 -4.92 24.29
C ASN A 129 15.65 -4.90 25.35
N SER A 130 16.84 -5.43 25.03
CA SER A 130 18.01 -5.45 25.91
C SER A 130 18.99 -4.31 25.63
N LEU A 131 18.68 -3.43 24.67
CA LEU A 131 19.51 -2.26 24.36
C LEU A 131 19.48 -1.25 25.52
N SER A 132 20.66 -0.76 25.91
CA SER A 132 20.80 0.23 26.98
C SER A 132 20.19 1.59 26.60
N ASP A 133 20.28 1.98 25.33
CA ASP A 133 19.72 3.23 24.81
C ASP A 133 19.26 3.07 23.35
N PRO A 134 18.01 2.65 23.11
CA PRO A 134 17.45 2.46 21.78
C PRO A 134 17.17 3.79 21.04
N LEU A 135 17.33 4.94 21.71
CA LEU A 135 17.09 6.27 21.13
C LEU A 135 18.39 7.01 20.78
N SER A 136 19.55 6.46 21.16
CA SER A 136 20.87 7.04 20.88
C SER A 136 21.14 7.27 19.38
N GLY A 137 20.50 6.47 18.51
CA GLY A 137 20.81 6.44 17.09
C GLY A 137 22.17 5.79 16.78
N GLU A 138 22.78 5.16 17.78
CA GLU A 138 24.05 4.46 17.69
C GLU A 138 23.87 2.99 18.04
N ILE A 139 24.52 2.11 17.29
CA ILE A 139 24.50 0.69 17.59
C ILE A 139 25.80 0.02 17.13
N SER A 140 26.25 -0.96 17.91
CA SER A 140 27.35 -1.84 17.53
C SER A 140 26.97 -3.31 17.68
N PHE A 141 27.33 -4.12 16.69
CA PHE A 141 27.21 -5.58 16.72
C PHE A 141 28.39 -6.18 15.95
N GLY A 142 29.11 -7.11 16.59
CA GLY A 142 30.35 -7.67 16.05
C GLY A 142 31.38 -6.58 15.74
N ARG A 143 31.83 -6.52 14.48
CA ARG A 143 32.79 -5.51 13.97
C ARG A 143 32.12 -4.30 13.30
N VAL A 144 30.81 -4.16 13.43
CA VAL A 144 30.01 -3.09 12.81
C VAL A 144 29.60 -2.08 13.86
N SER A 145 29.80 -0.80 13.56
CA SER A 145 29.24 0.32 14.30
C SER A 145 28.51 1.24 13.33
N LEU A 146 27.25 1.54 13.62
CA LEU A 146 26.40 2.46 12.87
C LEU A 146 26.04 3.63 13.78
N SER A 147 26.00 4.83 13.21
CA SER A 147 25.63 6.07 13.92
C SER A 147 24.73 6.94 13.05
N GLY A 148 24.01 7.86 13.68
CA GLY A 148 23.08 8.76 13.00
C GLY A 148 21.81 8.07 12.50
N LEU A 149 21.44 6.93 13.08
CA LEU A 149 20.19 6.24 12.78
C LEU A 149 19.03 6.95 13.49
N SER A 150 17.90 7.08 12.80
CA SER A 150 16.64 7.35 13.50
C SER A 150 16.27 6.16 14.41
N PRO A 151 15.46 6.37 15.46
CA PRO A 151 14.97 5.27 16.31
C PRO A 151 14.26 4.17 15.51
N GLU A 152 13.57 4.53 14.42
CA GLU A 152 12.93 3.58 13.52
C GLU A 152 13.96 2.76 12.75
N GLU A 153 14.98 3.39 12.15
CA GLU A 153 16.03 2.68 11.42
C GLU A 153 16.83 1.74 12.31
N LEU A 154 17.05 2.12 13.58
CA LEU A 154 17.72 1.28 14.57
C LEU A 154 16.84 0.07 14.92
N ARG A 155 15.56 0.29 15.24
CA ARG A 155 14.60 -0.80 15.50
C ARG A 155 14.49 -1.76 14.32
N ASP A 156 14.52 -1.23 13.11
CA ASP A 156 14.42 -1.98 11.86
C ASP A 156 15.56 -2.98 11.66
N LEU A 157 16.75 -2.71 12.20
CA LEU A 157 17.87 -3.67 12.20
C LEU A 157 17.57 -4.93 13.02
N PHE A 158 16.59 -4.89 13.93
CA PHE A 158 16.16 -6.03 14.73
C PHE A 158 14.91 -6.69 14.20
N VAL A 159 14.35 -6.22 13.09
CA VAL A 159 13.19 -6.88 12.48
C VAL A 159 13.67 -8.09 11.69
N PHE A 160 13.17 -9.28 12.05
CA PHE A 160 13.37 -10.51 11.28
C PHE A 160 12.47 -10.54 10.05
N GLN A 161 11.21 -10.14 10.24
CA GLN A 161 10.16 -10.27 9.24
C GLN A 161 9.11 -9.20 9.47
N TYR A 162 8.64 -8.59 8.38
CA TYR A 162 7.48 -7.71 8.40
C TYR A 162 6.21 -8.51 8.18
N LEU A 163 5.14 -8.11 8.86
CA LEU A 163 3.78 -8.49 8.51
C LEU A 163 3.04 -7.23 8.08
N LEU A 164 2.52 -7.23 6.87
CA LEU A 164 1.86 -6.06 6.30
C LEU A 164 0.42 -6.35 5.91
N LYS A 165 -0.39 -5.30 5.94
CA LYS A 165 -1.72 -5.22 5.35
C LYS A 165 -1.66 -4.21 4.21
N ALA A 166 -2.17 -4.58 3.03
CA ALA A 166 -2.26 -3.70 1.87
C ALA A 166 -3.65 -3.74 1.23
N GLU A 167 -4.04 -2.65 0.59
CA GLU A 167 -5.30 -2.50 -0.15
C GLU A 167 -4.98 -2.03 -1.58
N LYS A 168 -5.90 -2.20 -2.55
CA LYS A 168 -5.66 -1.66 -3.90
C LYS A 168 -5.52 -0.13 -3.82
N THR A 169 -4.51 0.42 -4.50
CA THR A 169 -4.35 1.88 -4.60
C THR A 169 -5.57 2.51 -5.28
N GLY A 170 -5.98 3.68 -4.80
CA GLY A 170 -7.08 4.46 -5.38
C GLY A 170 -8.48 3.98 -5.01
N VAL A 171 -8.60 2.96 -4.16
CA VAL A 171 -9.90 2.48 -3.66
C VAL A 171 -10.63 3.54 -2.86
N GLU A 172 -9.93 4.34 -2.06
CA GLU A 172 -10.56 5.42 -1.29
C GLU A 172 -11.23 6.44 -2.21
N VAL A 173 -10.56 6.84 -3.29
CA VAL A 173 -11.13 7.70 -4.34
C VAL A 173 -12.31 7.02 -5.04
N LEU A 174 -12.24 5.71 -5.33
CA LEU A 174 -13.35 4.97 -5.92
C LEU A 174 -14.58 4.92 -4.98
N ARG A 175 -14.38 4.59 -3.71
CA ARG A 175 -15.44 4.57 -2.68
C ARG A 175 -16.05 5.97 -2.51
N LEU A 176 -15.21 6.99 -2.46
CA LEU A 176 -15.64 8.39 -2.43
C LEU A 176 -16.51 8.72 -3.65
N ASN A 177 -16.09 8.31 -4.85
CA ASN A 177 -16.85 8.55 -6.07
C ASN A 177 -18.22 7.88 -6.06
N ASP A 178 -18.29 6.65 -5.56
CA ASP A 178 -19.55 5.91 -5.47
C ASP A 178 -20.48 6.51 -4.40
N ALA A 179 -19.94 6.94 -3.26
CA ALA A 179 -20.68 7.66 -2.23
C ALA A 179 -21.24 8.99 -2.76
N VAL A 180 -20.41 9.77 -3.45
CA VAL A 180 -20.81 11.04 -4.09
C VAL A 180 -21.89 10.83 -5.14
N LYS A 181 -21.71 9.86 -6.05
CA LYS A 181 -22.72 9.52 -7.07
C LYS A 181 -24.05 9.11 -6.43
N THR A 182 -24.00 8.28 -5.41
CA THR A 182 -25.19 7.82 -4.68
C THR A 182 -25.92 8.98 -4.02
N ALA A 183 -25.20 9.87 -3.33
CA ALA A 183 -25.77 11.04 -2.68
C ALA A 183 -26.40 12.01 -3.69
N ILE A 184 -25.74 12.25 -4.83
CA ILE A 184 -26.29 13.09 -5.90
C ILE A 184 -27.54 12.45 -6.53
N GLY A 185 -27.51 11.15 -6.80
CA GLY A 185 -28.67 10.41 -7.33
C GLY A 185 -29.88 10.41 -6.39
N ALA A 186 -29.63 10.45 -5.08
CA ALA A 186 -30.64 10.58 -4.04
C ALA A 186 -31.13 12.04 -3.82
N GLY A 187 -30.66 13.01 -4.61
CA GLY A 187 -31.01 14.42 -4.44
C GLY A 187 -30.40 15.07 -3.19
N ASN A 188 -29.31 14.51 -2.65
CA ASN A 188 -28.60 15.00 -1.47
C ASN A 188 -27.18 15.54 -1.83
N PRO A 189 -27.08 16.67 -2.55
CA PRO A 189 -25.78 17.26 -2.87
C PRO A 189 -25.02 17.77 -1.64
N ALA A 190 -25.71 18.09 -0.54
CA ALA A 190 -25.05 18.46 0.72
C ALA A 190 -24.30 17.27 1.35
N GLY A 191 -24.88 16.06 1.27
CA GLY A 191 -24.20 14.82 1.66
C GLY A 191 -22.98 14.53 0.80
N ALA A 192 -23.11 14.65 -0.52
CA ALA A 192 -21.99 14.49 -1.45
C ALA A 192 -20.83 15.47 -1.12
N LYS A 193 -21.16 16.73 -0.81
CA LYS A 193 -20.19 17.75 -0.41
C LYS A 193 -19.43 17.33 0.85
N LYS A 194 -20.14 16.79 1.84
CA LYS A 194 -19.55 16.37 3.12
C LYS A 194 -18.51 15.24 2.92
N GLU A 195 -18.84 14.21 2.15
CA GLU A 195 -17.91 13.11 1.83
C GLU A 195 -16.62 13.63 1.17
N LEU A 196 -16.76 14.55 0.20
CA LEU A 196 -15.63 15.18 -0.48
C LEU A 196 -14.77 16.03 0.47
N GLU A 197 -15.39 16.78 1.40
CA GLU A 197 -14.66 17.56 2.39
C GLU A 197 -13.87 16.66 3.35
N GLU A 198 -14.44 15.55 3.82
CA GLU A 198 -13.76 14.62 4.72
C GLU A 198 -12.52 14.00 4.07
N TYR A 199 -12.59 13.61 2.80
CA TYR A 199 -11.42 13.15 2.04
C TYR A 199 -10.37 14.25 1.82
N LEU A 200 -10.80 15.45 1.41
CA LEU A 200 -9.89 16.58 1.12
C LEU A 200 -9.17 17.12 2.36
N VAL A 201 -9.66 16.85 3.57
CA VAL A 201 -8.90 17.12 4.81
C VAL A 201 -7.61 16.31 4.87
N LEU A 202 -7.63 15.06 4.38
CA LEU A 202 -6.47 14.16 4.37
C LEU A 202 -5.64 14.35 3.09
N HIS A 203 -6.29 14.68 1.96
CA HIS A 203 -5.68 14.80 0.64
C HIS A 203 -5.91 16.19 0.01
N PRO A 204 -5.40 17.28 0.60
CA PRO A 204 -5.74 18.64 0.21
C PRO A 204 -5.25 19.07 -1.18
N ALA A 205 -4.38 18.28 -1.82
CA ALA A 205 -3.80 18.54 -3.14
C ALA A 205 -4.33 17.60 -4.23
N ASP A 206 -5.32 16.76 -3.95
CA ASP A 206 -5.96 15.89 -4.96
C ASP A 206 -6.84 16.75 -5.89
N THR A 207 -6.28 17.15 -7.03
CA THR A 207 -6.90 18.08 -7.99
C THR A 207 -8.18 17.51 -8.61
N ASP A 208 -8.27 16.19 -8.79
CA ASP A 208 -9.47 15.54 -9.32
C ASP A 208 -10.63 15.55 -8.31
N VAL A 209 -10.34 15.30 -7.04
CA VAL A 209 -11.36 15.38 -5.99
C VAL A 209 -11.74 16.82 -5.70
N LEU A 210 -10.78 17.76 -5.74
CA LEU A 210 -11.05 19.20 -5.67
C LEU A 210 -11.99 19.65 -6.79
N PHE A 211 -11.78 19.18 -8.03
CA PHE A 211 -12.63 19.52 -9.15
C PHE A 211 -14.08 19.05 -8.93
N ARG A 212 -14.28 17.81 -8.49
CA ARG A 212 -15.61 17.29 -8.12
C ARG A 212 -16.25 18.08 -6.98
N TYR A 213 -15.47 18.48 -5.97
CA TYR A 213 -15.95 19.33 -4.89
C TYR A 213 -16.44 20.70 -5.40
N ALA A 214 -15.73 21.30 -6.37
CA ALA A 214 -16.17 22.53 -7.02
C ALA A 214 -17.49 22.34 -7.79
N GLU A 215 -17.66 21.23 -8.53
CA GLU A 215 -18.92 20.91 -9.21
C GLU A 215 -20.10 20.78 -8.24
N VAL A 216 -19.90 20.09 -7.12
CA VAL A 216 -20.94 19.93 -6.08
C VAL A 216 -21.26 21.27 -5.41
N CYS A 217 -20.25 22.11 -5.15
CA CYS A 217 -20.46 23.47 -4.64
C CYS A 217 -21.30 24.31 -5.60
N CYS A 218 -21.04 24.25 -6.90
CA CYS A 218 -21.85 24.93 -7.92
C CYS A 218 -23.31 24.49 -7.87
N LYS A 219 -23.57 23.18 -7.78
CA LYS A 219 -24.93 22.63 -7.66
C LYS A 219 -25.66 23.08 -6.41
N LEU A 220 -24.92 23.40 -5.34
CA LEU A 220 -25.46 23.94 -4.08
C LEU A 220 -25.58 25.47 -4.08
N GLY A 221 -25.19 26.16 -5.15
CA GLY A 221 -25.14 27.63 -5.19
C GLY A 221 -24.00 28.23 -4.36
N LEU A 222 -23.02 27.44 -3.95
CA LEU A 222 -21.85 27.87 -3.19
C LEU A 222 -20.74 28.37 -4.14
N VAL A 223 -21.05 29.42 -4.89
CA VAL A 223 -20.23 29.90 -6.02
C VAL A 223 -18.85 30.38 -5.58
N ASP A 224 -18.75 31.11 -4.46
CA ASP A 224 -17.46 31.58 -3.92
C ASP A 224 -16.53 30.40 -3.58
N LYS A 225 -17.06 29.38 -2.90
CA LYS A 225 -16.29 28.16 -2.57
C LYS A 225 -15.84 27.40 -3.81
N ALA A 226 -16.69 27.32 -4.83
CA ALA A 226 -16.32 26.69 -6.09
C ALA A 226 -15.18 27.48 -6.77
N GLY A 227 -15.27 28.82 -6.80
CA GLY A 227 -14.23 29.70 -7.35
C GLY A 227 -12.89 29.54 -6.65
N GLU A 228 -12.85 29.62 -5.31
CA GLU A 228 -11.64 29.42 -4.51
C GLU A 228 -11.01 28.04 -4.75
N THR A 229 -11.85 27.01 -4.88
CA THR A 229 -11.38 25.64 -5.14
C THR A 229 -10.75 25.53 -6.53
N LEU A 230 -11.38 26.12 -7.55
CA LEU A 230 -10.87 26.12 -8.93
C LEU A 230 -9.55 26.90 -9.04
N GLU A 231 -9.39 27.97 -8.26
CA GLU A 231 -8.10 28.66 -8.16
C GLU A 231 -7.00 27.77 -7.60
N LYS A 232 -7.28 26.99 -6.54
CA LYS A 232 -6.33 26.03 -6.00
C LYS A 232 -5.92 24.99 -7.04
N ILE A 233 -6.87 24.46 -7.82
CA ILE A 233 -6.57 23.50 -8.88
C ILE A 233 -5.64 24.13 -9.93
N LEU A 234 -5.97 25.33 -10.41
CA LEU A 234 -5.22 26.01 -11.47
C LEU A 234 -3.83 26.51 -11.02
N ILE A 235 -3.54 26.56 -9.71
CA ILE A 235 -2.18 26.77 -9.20
C ILE A 235 -1.28 25.57 -9.56
N PHE A 236 -1.81 24.35 -9.45
CA PHE A 236 -1.06 23.12 -9.73
C PHE A 236 -1.18 22.68 -11.20
N GLU A 237 -2.32 22.96 -11.82
CA GLU A 237 -2.66 22.54 -13.19
C GLU A 237 -3.20 23.73 -14.01
N PRO A 238 -2.35 24.70 -14.41
CA PRO A 238 -2.78 25.96 -15.04
C PRO A 238 -3.55 25.79 -16.35
N ASP A 239 -3.25 24.73 -17.09
CA ASP A 239 -3.79 24.45 -18.43
C ASP A 239 -4.96 23.45 -18.41
N ARG A 240 -5.49 23.12 -17.23
CA ARG A 240 -6.60 22.17 -17.09
C ARG A 240 -7.90 22.73 -17.65
N GLU A 241 -8.30 22.23 -18.83
CA GLU A 241 -9.39 22.78 -19.64
C GLU A 241 -10.76 22.76 -18.94
N ASP A 242 -11.11 21.65 -18.27
CA ASP A 242 -12.39 21.49 -17.55
C ASP A 242 -12.50 22.45 -16.35
N ALA A 243 -11.40 22.64 -15.60
CA ALA A 243 -11.31 23.63 -14.52
C ALA A 243 -11.45 25.07 -15.03
N LEU A 244 -10.80 25.41 -16.15
CA LEU A 244 -10.93 26.74 -16.77
C LEU A 244 -12.36 26.99 -17.27
N GLU A 245 -13.01 25.99 -17.86
CA GLU A 245 -14.39 26.09 -18.31
C GLU A 245 -15.35 26.32 -17.14
N LEU A 246 -15.25 25.48 -16.09
CA LEU A 246 -16.10 25.61 -14.92
C LEU A 246 -15.87 26.96 -14.20
N LYS A 247 -14.63 27.44 -14.13
CA LYS A 247 -14.31 28.76 -13.56
C LYS A 247 -15.02 29.90 -14.31
N ARG A 248 -15.04 29.86 -15.65
CA ARG A 248 -15.78 30.86 -16.44
C ARG A 248 -17.28 30.83 -16.18
N ILE A 249 -17.86 29.66 -15.89
CA ILE A 249 -19.27 29.51 -15.54
C ILE A 249 -19.55 30.13 -14.16
N VAL A 250 -18.73 29.79 -13.17
CA VAL A 250 -18.79 30.32 -11.79
C VAL A 250 -18.67 31.85 -11.78
N GLU A 251 -17.70 32.41 -12.51
CA GLU A 251 -17.48 33.86 -12.60
C GLU A 251 -18.64 34.62 -13.26
N LYS A 252 -19.37 33.97 -14.19
CA LYS A 252 -20.58 34.56 -14.79
C LYS A 252 -21.73 34.56 -13.79
N ALA A 253 -21.91 33.47 -13.04
CA ALA A 253 -22.96 33.34 -12.03
C ALA A 253 -22.80 34.33 -10.86
N CYS A 254 -21.58 34.75 -10.52
CA CYS A 254 -21.32 35.80 -9.52
C CYS A 254 -21.68 37.23 -9.98
N LYS A 255 -21.93 37.45 -11.28
CA LYS A 255 -22.17 38.80 -11.86
C LYS A 255 -23.66 39.12 -12.09
N GLU A 256 -24.55 38.16 -11.84
CA GLU A 256 -26.01 38.28 -11.91
C GLU A 256 -26.62 38.39 -10.51
#